data_AF-A0A4Z0UZ43-F1
#
_entry.id   AF-A0A4Z0UZ43-F1
#
_cell.length_a   1.000
_cell.length_b   1.000
_cell.length_c   1.000
_cell.angle_alpha   90.00
_cell.angle_beta   90.00
_cell.angle_gamma   90.00
#
_symmetry.space_group_name_H-M   'P 1'
#
loop_
_entity.id
_entity.type
_entity.pdbx_description
1 polymer ?
#
loop_
_entity_poly.entity_id
_entity_poly.type
_entity_poly.pdbx_seq_one_letter_code
_entity_poly.pdbx_strand_id
1 'polypeptide(L)'
;MATETRHINYKSDFVLRERFRDAAGKIVPLPDGVDFVLTYTVKHGHTFTASRSGDAYKNCLPDGDALLVIFKDHGLCEGTLRRELHLQLINDLMPDGLQNVYYPADPGVELWQFATDSPGVVECDLLAAYTRGLPFTYEDFTPEQLAALKGDKGDPFTWADFTPTQIEILKKPATEAADLANTAAKKADTAANEVREQAQKLADTSSEAVKTCNAATQASKAATGAAETATENARNAATATNAERELTEQSRQRLEAVPDRAEQVAAPIPDGLRVISPGVVTLGNDVPQYIRARVLPAGALQNVIFQAFGGAAGVEPDGRVLPFRPGVAQVHVIPTLGTRFYQTVELRVVAPSLRLAAPGALRLDSAGNIRLT
;
A
#
# COMPACT_ATOMS: atom_id res chain seq x y z
N MET A 1 2.25 1.26 45.31
CA MET A 1 2.39 1.34 43.84
C MET A 1 3.83 0.99 43.52
N ALA A 2 4.08 0.20 42.47
CA ALA A 2 5.45 -0.08 42.05
C ALA A 2 6.01 1.22 41.43
N THR A 3 6.95 1.86 42.11
CA THR A 3 7.64 3.05 41.61
C THR A 3 8.47 2.60 40.40
N GLU A 4 8.14 3.10 39.22
CA GLU A 4 8.91 2.87 38.00
C GLU A 4 10.35 3.35 38.21
N THR A 5 11.33 2.49 37.95
CA THR A 5 12.75 2.83 38.13
C THR A 5 13.15 3.86 37.07
N ARG A 6 13.61 5.02 37.53
CA ARG A 6 14.06 6.12 36.68
C ARG A 6 15.56 6.10 36.53
N HIS A 7 16.06 6.35 35.33
CA HIS A 7 17.48 6.32 35.07
C HIS A 7 18.05 7.72 34.88
N ILE A 8 19.08 8.05 35.68
CA ILE A 8 19.75 9.35 35.65
C ILE A 8 21.21 9.14 35.33
N ASN A 9 21.76 9.94 34.41
CA ASN A 9 23.19 9.90 34.14
C ASN A 9 23.98 10.27 35.41
N TYR A 10 24.85 9.39 35.89
CA TYR A 10 25.57 9.59 37.16
C TYR A 10 26.53 10.80 37.15
N LYS A 11 26.82 11.38 35.99
CA LYS A 11 27.66 12.59 35.84
C LYS A 11 26.85 13.88 35.80
N SER A 12 25.52 13.80 35.73
CA SER A 12 24.66 14.97 35.62
C SER A 12 24.21 15.44 37.00
N ASP A 13 24.12 16.76 37.18
CA ASP A 13 23.39 17.32 38.31
C ASP A 13 21.90 17.00 38.16
N PHE A 14 21.23 16.71 39.27
CA PHE A 14 19.79 16.46 39.30
C PHE A 14 19.16 16.91 40.61
N VAL A 15 17.82 16.98 40.62
CA VAL A 15 17.06 17.38 41.81
C VAL A 15 16.01 16.31 42.10
N LEU A 16 16.00 15.82 43.33
CA LEU A 16 14.92 14.97 43.85
C LEU A 16 13.95 15.83 44.62
N ARG A 17 12.64 15.66 44.38
CA ARG A 17 11.58 16.23 45.22
C ARG A 17 11.07 15.13 46.14
N GLU A 18 11.42 15.24 47.42
CA GLU A 18 11.01 14.30 48.47
C GLU A 18 9.66 14.72 49.04
N ARG A 19 8.67 13.83 48.93
CA ARG A 19 7.34 13.97 49.52
C ARG A 19 7.11 12.89 50.57
N PHE A 20 6.63 13.30 51.73
CA PHE A 20 6.33 12.41 52.84
C PHE A 20 4.82 12.23 52.95
N ARG A 21 4.34 11.01 53.17
CA ARG A 21 2.93 10.63 53.18
C ARG A 21 2.59 9.81 54.41
N ASP A 22 1.48 10.09 55.08
CA ASP A 22 1.04 9.25 56.20
C ASP A 22 0.55 7.86 55.77
N ALA A 23 0.13 7.03 56.73
CA ALA A 23 -0.41 5.69 56.47
C ALA A 23 -1.68 5.67 55.61
N ALA A 24 -2.39 6.80 55.50
CA ALA A 24 -3.55 6.98 54.63
C ALA A 24 -3.16 7.49 53.23
N GLY A 25 -1.87 7.73 52.96
CA GLY A 25 -1.34 8.22 51.70
C GLY A 25 -1.43 9.75 51.52
N LYS A 26 -1.85 10.48 52.57
CA LYS A 26 -1.94 11.95 52.54
C LYS A 26 -0.56 12.56 52.73
N ILE A 27 -0.23 13.57 51.93
CA ILE A 27 1.04 14.31 52.05
C ILE A 27 1.10 14.99 53.42
N VAL A 28 2.22 14.80 54.11
CA VAL A 28 2.54 15.40 55.41
C VAL A 28 3.88 16.11 55.32
N PRO A 29 4.03 17.31 55.88
CA PRO A 29 5.32 17.98 55.93
C PRO A 29 6.27 17.28 56.91
N LEU A 30 7.58 17.51 56.75
CA LEU A 30 8.54 17.20 57.82
C LEU A 30 8.17 18.00 59.08
N PRO A 31 8.34 17.46 60.29
CA PRO A 31 7.99 18.18 61.51
C PRO A 31 8.74 19.51 61.63
N ASP A 32 8.02 20.58 61.94
CA ASP A 32 8.59 21.91 62.13
C ASP A 32 9.63 21.89 63.25
N GLY A 33 10.78 22.53 63.03
CA GLY A 33 11.83 22.65 64.04
C GLY A 33 12.68 21.40 64.25
N VAL A 34 12.43 20.28 63.56
CA VAL A 34 13.20 19.02 63.71
C VAL A 34 14.42 18.97 62.81
N ASP A 35 15.57 18.63 63.38
CA ASP A 35 16.81 18.40 62.66
C ASP A 35 16.76 17.04 61.94
N PHE A 36 17.27 17.01 60.70
CA PHE A 36 17.27 15.80 59.88
C PHE A 36 18.51 15.66 59.01
N VAL A 37 18.85 14.42 58.71
CA VAL A 37 19.87 14.05 57.72
C VAL A 37 19.28 13.04 56.74
N LEU A 38 19.35 13.35 55.46
CA LEU A 38 19.07 12.45 54.34
C LEU A 38 20.38 11.97 53.75
N THR A 39 20.63 10.67 53.88
CA THR A 39 21.83 10.02 53.33
C THR A 39 21.45 9.22 52.11
N TYR A 40 22.06 9.55 50.98
CA TYR A 40 21.93 8.84 49.71
C TYR A 40 23.20 8.04 49.45
N THR A 41 23.07 6.75 49.17
CA THR A 41 24.20 5.83 49.02
C THR A 41 24.02 4.97 47.79
N VAL A 42 25.12 4.71 47.06
CA VAL A 42 25.19 3.68 46.02
C VAL A 42 26.08 2.52 46.47
N LYS A 43 25.96 1.36 45.81
CA LYS A 43 26.58 0.08 46.23
C LYS A 43 28.09 0.14 46.54
N HIS A 44 28.82 1.07 45.94
CA HIS A 44 30.28 1.22 46.10
C HIS A 44 30.68 2.14 47.28
N GLY A 45 29.75 2.47 48.19
CA GLY A 45 30.06 3.25 49.41
C GLY A 45 30.19 4.76 49.18
N HIS A 46 29.90 5.25 47.96
CA HIS A 46 29.78 6.67 47.69
C HIS A 46 28.48 7.19 48.30
N THR A 47 28.58 8.27 49.07
CA THR A 47 27.46 8.85 49.81
C THR A 47 27.31 10.33 49.51
N PHE A 48 26.06 10.78 49.42
CA PHE A 48 25.68 12.18 49.35
C PHE A 48 24.71 12.50 50.47
N THR A 49 24.87 13.63 51.14
CA THR A 49 24.03 14.01 52.28
C THR A 49 23.35 15.35 52.06
N ALA A 50 22.07 15.40 52.39
CA ALA A 50 21.32 16.63 52.55
C ALA A 50 20.79 16.71 53.98
N SER A 51 20.79 17.89 54.57
CA SER A 51 20.43 18.02 55.98
C SER A 51 19.86 19.37 56.32
N ARG A 52 19.12 19.39 57.43
CA ARG A 52 18.75 20.60 58.17
C ARG A 52 19.31 20.47 59.58
N SER A 53 20.02 21.50 60.04
CA SER A 53 20.36 21.63 61.46
C SER A 53 20.08 23.05 61.93
N GLY A 54 19.23 23.19 62.94
CA GLY A 54 18.58 24.46 63.27
C GLY A 54 17.87 25.02 62.03
N ASP A 55 18.12 26.27 61.69
CA ASP A 55 17.50 26.93 60.51
C ASP A 55 18.35 26.83 59.23
N ALA A 56 19.48 26.14 59.27
CA ALA A 56 20.39 26.01 58.13
C ALA A 56 20.11 24.73 57.32
N TYR A 57 19.84 24.90 56.03
CA TYR A 57 19.71 23.81 55.06
C TYR A 57 20.99 23.63 54.27
N LYS A 58 21.42 22.38 54.08
CA LYS A 58 22.57 21.99 53.26
C LYS A 58 22.14 21.01 52.18
N ASN A 59 22.48 21.30 50.93
CA ASN A 59 22.16 20.49 49.75
C ASN A 59 20.65 20.20 49.55
N CYS A 60 19.79 20.93 50.24
CA CYS A 60 18.35 20.84 50.10
C CYS A 60 17.68 22.18 50.42
N LEU A 61 16.42 22.34 50.03
CA LEU A 61 15.61 23.50 50.34
C LEU A 61 14.11 23.14 50.38
N PRO A 62 13.32 23.77 51.28
CA PRO A 62 11.89 23.52 51.38
C PRO A 62 11.15 24.07 50.15
N ASP A 63 10.19 23.32 49.62
CA ASP A 63 9.36 23.65 48.44
C ASP A 63 7.90 23.28 48.73
N GLY A 64 7.18 24.18 49.41
CA GLY A 64 5.77 23.97 49.76
C GLY A 64 5.54 22.74 50.64
N ASP A 65 4.99 21.68 50.04
CA ASP A 65 4.66 20.40 50.68
C ASP A 65 5.79 19.35 50.56
N ALA A 66 6.93 19.73 49.97
CA ALA A 66 8.04 18.83 49.67
C ALA A 66 9.41 19.42 50.05
N LEU A 67 10.43 18.57 50.03
CA LEU A 67 11.83 18.96 50.18
C LEU A 67 12.57 18.72 48.86
N LEU A 68 13.17 19.77 48.29
CA LEU A 68 14.02 19.64 47.11
C LEU A 68 15.45 19.33 47.53
N VAL A 69 15.98 18.18 47.14
CA VAL A 69 17.38 17.79 47.35
C VAL A 69 18.15 18.00 46.06
N ILE A 70 19.20 18.80 46.13
CA ILE A 70 19.99 19.25 44.98
C ILE A 70 21.29 18.47 44.93
N PHE A 71 21.40 17.53 43.98
CA PHE A 71 22.59 16.74 43.74
C PHE A 71 23.53 17.48 42.81
N LYS A 72 24.22 18.47 43.34
CA LYS A 72 25.27 19.20 42.61
C LYS A 72 26.64 18.63 42.97
N ASP A 73 27.45 18.28 41.96
CA ASP A 73 28.79 17.72 42.16
C ASP A 73 28.79 16.53 43.16
N HIS A 74 27.74 15.70 43.07
CA HIS A 74 27.34 14.78 44.15
C HIS A 74 28.31 13.60 44.37
N GLY A 75 29.23 13.34 43.44
CA GLY A 75 30.30 12.34 43.59
C GLY A 75 29.83 10.89 43.70
N LEU A 76 28.59 10.60 43.30
CA LEU A 76 28.02 9.25 43.27
C LEU A 76 28.43 8.53 41.99
N CYS A 77 28.56 7.21 42.05
CA CYS A 77 28.86 6.36 40.89
C CYS A 77 27.61 5.64 40.38
N GLU A 78 27.77 4.83 39.33
CA GLU A 78 26.72 3.95 38.81
C GLU A 78 26.19 2.98 39.89
N GLY A 79 24.87 2.79 39.88
CA GLY A 79 24.15 1.85 40.73
C GLY A 79 22.81 2.39 41.24
N THR A 80 22.03 1.49 41.83
CA THR A 80 20.77 1.83 42.51
C THR A 80 21.02 2.76 43.67
N LEU A 81 20.36 3.92 43.63
CA LEU A 81 20.41 4.91 44.70
C LEU A 81 19.57 4.40 45.87
N ARG A 82 20.16 4.29 47.06
CA ARG A 82 19.46 4.02 48.31
C ARG A 82 19.41 5.26 49.15
N ARG A 83 18.34 5.45 49.91
CA ARG A 83 18.17 6.62 50.77
C ARG A 83 17.81 6.22 52.18
N GLU A 84 18.36 6.92 53.16
CA GLU A 84 18.01 6.82 54.56
C GLU A 84 17.70 8.21 55.11
N LEU A 85 16.53 8.36 55.74
CA LEU A 85 16.17 9.57 56.48
C LEU A 85 16.43 9.31 57.97
N HIS A 86 17.24 10.14 58.58
CA HIS A 86 17.48 10.20 60.01
C HIS A 86 16.81 11.45 60.59
N LEU A 87 15.87 11.26 61.52
CA LEU A 87 15.21 12.34 62.27
C LEU A 87 15.68 12.34 63.72
N GLN A 88 15.89 13.54 64.27
CA GLN A 88 16.17 13.77 65.69
C GLN A 88 14.94 14.39 66.35
N LEU A 89 14.04 13.55 66.86
CA LEU A 89 12.80 14.00 67.48
C LEU A 89 13.03 14.33 68.95
N ILE A 90 12.47 15.43 69.44
CA ILE A 90 12.48 15.75 70.87
C ILE A 90 11.60 14.72 71.59
N ASN A 91 12.18 14.00 72.55
CA ASN A 91 11.48 12.99 73.33
C ASN A 91 12.05 12.93 74.75
N ASP A 92 11.33 13.54 75.70
CA ASP A 92 11.72 13.61 77.12
C ASP A 92 11.74 12.24 77.82
N LEU A 93 11.24 11.17 77.18
CA LEU A 93 11.35 9.79 77.67
C LEU A 93 12.73 9.17 77.37
N MET A 94 13.54 9.77 76.48
CA MET A 94 14.90 9.32 76.17
C MET A 94 15.90 9.98 77.13
N PRO A 95 16.99 9.27 77.54
CA PRO A 95 17.97 9.82 78.50
C PRO A 95 18.67 11.11 78.06
N ASP A 96 18.77 11.35 76.75
CA ASP A 96 19.37 12.53 76.12
C ASP A 96 18.31 13.52 75.58
N GLY A 97 17.03 13.27 75.84
CA GLY A 97 15.90 14.08 75.33
C GLY A 97 15.69 13.97 73.83
N LEU A 98 16.41 13.08 73.12
CA LEU A 98 16.36 12.95 71.66
C LEU A 98 16.10 11.50 71.25
N GLN A 99 15.08 11.30 70.45
CA GLN A 99 14.82 10.03 69.78
C GLN A 99 15.36 10.09 68.35
N ASN A 100 16.40 9.30 68.09
CA ASN A 100 16.95 9.11 66.75
C ASN A 100 16.12 8.05 66.00
N VAL A 101 15.50 8.43 64.88
CA VAL A 101 14.67 7.52 64.07
C VAL A 101 15.19 7.45 62.64
N TYR A 102 15.39 6.22 62.15
CA TYR A 102 15.94 5.93 60.83
C TYR A 102 14.87 5.30 59.93
N TYR A 103 14.73 5.83 58.72
CA TYR A 103 13.80 5.35 57.71
C TYR A 103 14.58 5.04 56.42
N PRO A 104 14.98 3.80 56.17
CA PRO A 104 15.55 3.40 54.88
C PRO A 104 14.43 3.26 53.84
N ALA A 105 14.68 3.72 52.61
CA ALA A 105 13.77 3.61 51.49
C ALA A 105 14.52 3.52 50.15
N ASP A 106 13.85 2.92 49.17
CA ASP A 106 14.29 2.90 47.78
C ASP A 106 13.57 4.02 47.01
N PRO A 107 14.29 5.08 46.57
CA PRO A 107 13.71 6.16 45.78
C PRO A 107 13.32 5.72 44.36
N GLY A 108 13.68 4.51 43.92
CA GLY A 108 13.41 4.03 42.56
C GLY A 108 14.26 4.77 41.51
N VAL A 109 15.48 5.18 41.88
CA VAL A 109 16.42 5.88 40.98
C VAL A 109 17.64 5.01 40.75
N GLU A 110 17.96 4.78 39.47
CA GLU A 110 19.18 4.12 39.04
C GLU A 110 20.13 5.13 38.40
N LEU A 111 21.31 5.30 39.00
CA LEU A 111 22.37 6.11 38.40
C LEU A 111 23.11 5.25 37.39
N TRP A 112 23.16 5.67 36.13
CA TRP A 112 23.76 4.89 35.05
C TRP A 112 24.61 5.74 34.11
N GLN A 113 25.36 5.09 33.22
CA GLN A 113 26.27 5.78 32.29
C GLN A 113 25.58 6.39 31.05
N PHE A 114 24.31 6.04 30.78
CA PHE A 114 23.58 6.45 29.57
C PHE A 114 22.76 7.74 29.79
N ALA A 115 22.08 8.21 28.74
CA ALA A 115 21.27 9.43 28.80
C ALA A 115 20.16 9.32 29.85
N THR A 116 19.90 10.41 30.58
CA THR A 116 18.78 10.48 31.53
C THR A 116 17.45 10.32 30.79
N ASP A 117 16.59 9.43 31.26
CA ASP A 117 15.26 9.17 30.67
C ASP A 117 14.13 10.03 31.29
N SER A 118 14.43 10.69 32.41
CA SER A 118 13.49 11.47 33.21
C SER A 118 13.88 12.96 33.21
N PRO A 119 13.31 13.79 32.32
CA PRO A 119 13.63 15.22 32.29
C PRO A 119 13.01 15.96 33.48
N GLY A 120 13.83 16.69 34.25
CA GLY A 120 13.37 17.61 35.30
C GLY A 120 13.51 17.07 36.73
N VAL A 121 12.62 17.55 37.61
CA VAL A 121 12.61 17.19 39.04
C VAL A 121 12.00 15.82 39.24
N VAL A 122 12.71 14.95 39.96
CA VAL A 122 12.32 13.55 40.15
C VAL A 122 11.51 13.40 41.44
N GLU A 123 10.21 13.11 41.31
CA GLU A 123 9.27 12.96 42.43
C GLU A 123 9.50 11.65 43.20
N CYS A 124 9.82 11.72 44.48
CA CYS A 124 9.99 10.56 45.37
C CYS A 124 8.91 10.59 46.46
N ASP A 125 8.04 9.58 46.48
CA ASP A 125 6.97 9.44 47.48
C ASP A 125 7.41 8.48 48.60
N LEU A 126 7.28 8.90 49.86
CA LEU A 126 7.65 8.10 51.04
C LEU A 126 6.48 7.97 52.02
N LEU A 127 6.38 6.83 52.69
CA LEU A 127 5.62 6.71 53.93
C LEU A 127 6.34 7.38 55.13
N ALA A 128 5.79 8.49 55.62
CA ALA A 128 6.10 9.22 56.84
C ALA A 128 5.73 8.42 58.10
N ALA A 129 6.50 7.39 58.43
CA ALA A 129 6.21 6.54 59.59
C ALA A 129 6.37 7.24 60.95
N TYR A 130 6.92 8.46 61.01
CA TYR A 130 6.88 9.30 62.23
C TYR A 130 5.47 9.78 62.61
N THR A 131 4.49 9.63 61.71
CA THR A 131 3.06 9.85 62.03
C THR A 131 2.44 8.69 62.83
N ARG A 132 3.18 7.61 63.09
CA ARG A 132 2.72 6.43 63.87
C ARG A 132 2.96 6.56 65.37
N GLY A 133 2.69 7.73 65.96
CA GLY A 133 2.31 7.74 67.37
C GLY A 133 0.95 7.04 67.50
N LEU A 134 0.77 6.15 68.48
CA LEU A 134 -0.58 5.64 68.76
C LEU A 134 -1.50 6.83 69.08
N PRO A 135 -2.70 6.91 68.49
CA PRO A 135 -3.64 7.96 68.86
C PRO A 135 -3.91 7.84 70.36
N PHE A 136 -3.76 8.95 71.09
CA PHE A 136 -4.14 9.01 72.50
C PHE A 136 -5.61 8.62 72.62
N THR A 137 -5.88 7.49 73.25
CA THR A 137 -7.22 6.95 73.47
C THR A 137 -7.69 7.31 74.87
N TYR A 138 -8.99 7.24 75.12
CA TYR A 138 -9.54 7.53 76.44
C TYR A 138 -8.97 6.62 77.55
N GLU A 139 -8.48 5.44 77.19
CA GLU A 139 -7.85 4.48 78.11
C GLU A 139 -6.46 4.93 78.58
N ASP A 140 -5.85 5.92 77.91
CA ASP A 140 -4.55 6.50 78.27
C ASP A 140 -4.67 7.58 79.35
N PHE A 141 -5.89 7.98 79.74
CA PHE A 141 -6.08 8.86 80.90
C PHE A 141 -5.88 8.08 82.20
N THR A 142 -5.12 8.64 83.14
CA THR A 142 -5.10 8.10 84.50
C THR A 142 -6.43 8.35 85.22
N PRO A 143 -6.82 7.52 86.19
CA PRO A 143 -8.03 7.73 86.98
C PRO A 143 -8.10 9.13 87.62
N GLU A 144 -6.95 9.71 88.00
CA GLU A 144 -6.86 11.05 88.58
C GLU A 144 -7.12 12.16 87.55
N GLN A 145 -6.68 11.97 86.30
CA GLN A 145 -6.93 12.91 85.20
C GLN A 145 -8.41 12.89 84.76
N LEU A 146 -9.04 11.72 84.78
CA LEU A 146 -10.47 11.56 84.55
C LEU A 146 -11.32 12.20 85.64
N ALA A 147 -10.87 12.13 86.90
CA ALA A 147 -11.52 12.77 88.03
C ALA A 147 -11.45 14.31 87.95
N ALA A 148 -10.34 14.86 87.46
CA ALA A 148 -10.16 16.31 87.29
C ALA A 148 -10.99 16.92 86.14
N LEU A 149 -11.46 16.10 85.20
CA LEU A 149 -12.31 16.54 84.07
C LEU A 149 -13.81 16.59 84.41
N LYS A 150 -14.23 16.07 85.58
CA LYS A 150 -15.62 16.16 86.05
C LYS A 150 -15.81 17.43 86.88
N GLY A 151 -16.62 18.36 86.39
CA GLY A 151 -17.13 19.48 87.19
C GLY A 151 -18.20 19.04 88.21
N ASP A 152 -18.49 19.89 89.20
CA ASP A 152 -19.30 19.65 90.41
C ASP A 152 -20.77 19.17 90.23
N LYS A 153 -21.24 18.95 89.00
CA LYS A 153 -22.57 18.35 88.75
C LYS A 153 -22.47 17.36 87.60
N GLY A 154 -22.55 16.06 87.92
CA GLY A 154 -22.46 14.96 86.97
C GLY A 154 -23.66 14.75 86.04
N ASP A 155 -24.37 15.81 85.65
CA ASP A 155 -25.48 15.73 84.68
C ASP A 155 -24.98 16.05 83.24
N PRO A 156 -25.50 15.38 82.20
CA PRO A 156 -25.17 15.72 80.81
C PRO A 156 -25.58 17.16 80.47
N PHE A 157 -24.67 17.93 79.87
CA PHE A 157 -24.98 19.27 79.39
C PHE A 157 -26.15 19.27 78.40
N THR A 158 -27.10 20.17 78.60
CA THR A 158 -28.19 20.48 77.70
C THR A 158 -27.91 21.79 76.96
N TRP A 159 -28.60 22.04 75.84
CA TRP A 159 -28.44 23.30 75.09
C TRP A 159 -28.74 24.56 75.91
N ALA A 160 -29.51 24.44 77.01
CA ALA A 160 -29.81 25.53 77.92
C ALA A 160 -28.63 25.93 78.83
N ASP A 161 -27.61 25.07 78.94
CA ASP A 161 -26.42 25.31 79.77
C ASP A 161 -25.36 26.14 79.05
N PHE A 162 -25.55 26.44 77.75
CA PHE A 162 -24.64 27.24 76.94
C PHE A 162 -25.13 28.67 76.76
N THR A 163 -24.21 29.63 76.82
CA THR A 163 -24.54 31.02 76.48
C THR A 163 -24.83 31.14 74.98
N PRO A 164 -25.59 32.17 74.54
CA PRO A 164 -25.85 32.40 73.12
C PRO A 164 -24.57 32.46 72.26
N THR A 165 -23.49 33.02 72.80
CA THR A 165 -22.18 33.09 72.12
C THR A 165 -21.50 31.73 71.99
N GLN A 166 -21.64 30.82 72.97
CA GLN A 166 -21.10 29.46 72.89
C GLN A 166 -21.88 28.62 71.87
N ILE A 167 -23.20 28.78 71.80
CA ILE A 167 -24.04 28.11 70.80
C ILE A 167 -23.65 28.56 69.38
N GLU A 168 -23.33 29.84 69.19
CA GLU A 168 -22.86 30.37 67.92
C GLU A 168 -21.52 29.75 67.49
N ILE A 169 -20.57 29.63 68.42
CA ILE A 169 -19.29 28.95 68.18
C ILE A 169 -19.51 27.47 67.82
N LEU A 170 -20.43 26.77 68.50
CA LEU A 170 -20.75 25.37 68.22
C LEU A 170 -21.43 25.16 66.86
N LYS A 171 -22.20 26.14 66.37
CA LYS A 171 -22.86 26.07 65.06
C LYS A 171 -21.94 26.46 63.90
N LYS A 172 -20.93 27.29 64.16
CA LYS A 172 -20.03 27.84 63.13
C LYS A 172 -19.41 26.78 62.20
N PRO A 173 -18.86 25.65 62.68
CA PRO A 173 -18.35 24.61 61.80
C PRO A 173 -19.40 24.00 60.87
N ALA A 174 -20.64 23.84 61.36
CA ALA A 174 -21.73 23.29 60.56
C ALA A 174 -22.20 24.29 59.47
N THR A 175 -22.28 25.58 59.81
CA THR A 175 -22.63 26.62 58.85
C THR A 175 -21.54 26.80 57.79
N GLU A 176 -20.27 26.84 58.19
CA GLU A 176 -19.13 26.93 57.27
C GLU A 176 -19.06 25.70 56.34
N ALA A 177 -19.32 24.51 56.88
CA ALA A 177 -19.41 23.29 56.07
C ALA A 177 -20.56 23.35 55.06
N ALA A 178 -21.73 23.86 55.45
CA ALA A 178 -22.87 24.04 54.55
C ALA A 178 -22.58 25.06 53.45
N ASP A 179 -21.93 26.19 53.77
CA ASP A 179 -21.54 27.20 52.79
C ASP A 179 -20.50 26.69 51.79
N LEU A 180 -19.52 25.92 52.28
CA LEU A 180 -18.55 25.23 51.42
C LEU A 180 -19.23 24.21 50.50
N ALA A 181 -20.16 23.40 51.03
CA ALA A 181 -20.91 22.44 50.25
C ALA A 181 -21.77 23.12 49.17
N ASN A 182 -22.48 24.20 49.52
CA ASN A 182 -23.27 24.98 48.57
C ASN A 182 -22.39 25.63 47.48
N THR A 183 -21.21 26.11 47.85
CA THR A 183 -20.26 26.68 46.90
C THR A 183 -19.71 25.60 45.95
N ALA A 184 -19.40 24.41 46.49
CA ALA A 184 -18.95 23.27 45.69
C ALA A 184 -20.05 22.81 44.72
N ALA A 185 -21.31 22.72 45.18
CA ALA A 185 -22.46 22.36 44.34
C ALA A 185 -22.66 23.36 43.20
N LYS A 186 -22.61 24.67 43.48
CA LYS A 186 -22.69 25.71 42.44
C LYS A 186 -21.57 25.60 41.41
N LYS A 187 -20.33 25.34 41.85
CA LYS A 187 -19.20 25.14 40.93
C LYS A 187 -19.41 23.90 40.06
N ALA A 188 -19.92 22.81 40.63
CA ALA A 188 -20.26 21.60 39.88
C ALA A 188 -21.37 21.86 38.84
N ASP A 189 -22.43 22.59 39.19
CA ASP A 189 -23.50 22.96 38.26
C ASP A 189 -22.99 23.84 37.12
N THR A 190 -22.14 24.84 37.41
CA THR A 190 -21.52 25.67 36.37
C THR A 190 -20.66 24.82 35.44
N ALA A 191 -19.79 23.95 35.97
CA ALA A 191 -18.96 23.07 35.16
C ALA A 191 -19.80 22.12 34.30
N ALA A 192 -20.89 21.56 34.84
CA ALA A 192 -21.80 20.69 34.10
C ALA A 192 -22.49 21.44 32.94
N ASN A 193 -22.89 22.70 33.16
CA ASN A 193 -23.47 23.55 32.13
C ASN A 193 -22.46 23.90 31.02
N GLU A 194 -21.22 24.24 31.39
CA GLU A 194 -20.15 24.50 30.42
C GLU A 194 -19.86 23.26 29.56
N VAL A 195 -19.78 22.07 30.18
CA VAL A 195 -19.60 20.81 29.44
C VAL A 195 -20.77 20.55 28.49
N ARG A 196 -22.02 20.81 28.92
CA ARG A 196 -23.20 20.66 28.06
C ARG A 196 -23.16 21.60 26.87
N GLU A 197 -22.76 22.86 27.06
CA GLU A 197 -22.61 23.82 25.97
C GLU A 197 -21.50 23.43 25.00
N GLN A 198 -20.36 22.95 25.51
CA GLN A 198 -19.28 22.44 24.68
C GLN A 198 -19.71 21.22 23.87
N ALA A 199 -20.44 20.29 24.49
CA ALA A 199 -20.99 19.12 23.82
C ALA A 199 -21.97 19.51 22.71
N GLN A 200 -22.83 20.51 22.94
CA GLN A 200 -23.73 21.01 21.90
C GLN A 200 -22.97 21.65 20.74
N LYS A 201 -21.98 22.51 21.02
CA LYS A 201 -21.13 23.11 19.98
C LYS A 201 -20.39 22.04 19.16
N LEU A 202 -19.90 21.00 19.82
CA LEU A 202 -19.25 19.86 19.17
C LEU A 202 -20.24 19.10 18.27
N ALA A 203 -21.46 18.86 18.74
CA ALA A 203 -22.51 18.21 17.95
C ALA A 203 -22.88 19.04 16.70
N ASP A 204 -23.02 20.35 16.84
CA ASP A 204 -23.32 21.26 15.73
C ASP A 204 -22.17 21.29 14.71
N THR A 205 -20.93 21.38 15.20
CA THR A 205 -19.72 21.35 14.36
C THR A 205 -19.60 20.02 13.62
N SER A 206 -19.86 18.91 14.29
CA SER A 206 -19.85 17.57 13.70
C SER A 206 -20.92 17.42 12.62
N SER A 207 -22.14 17.90 12.88
CA SER A 207 -23.24 17.90 11.92
C SER A 207 -22.89 18.68 10.65
N GLU A 208 -22.27 19.85 10.79
CA GLU A 208 -21.85 20.67 9.66
C GLU A 208 -20.71 20.03 8.85
N ALA A 209 -19.74 19.41 9.55
CA ALA A 209 -18.67 18.65 8.92
C ALA A 209 -19.22 17.48 8.09
N VAL A 210 -20.22 16.75 8.62
CA VAL A 210 -20.90 15.66 7.90
C VAL A 210 -21.62 16.18 6.65
N LYS A 211 -22.32 17.31 6.73
CA LYS A 211 -22.96 17.92 5.54
C LYS A 211 -21.94 18.27 4.47
N THR A 212 -20.82 18.88 4.86
CA THR A 212 -19.76 19.26 3.93
C THR A 212 -19.12 18.02 3.28
N CYS A 213 -18.87 16.97 4.07
CA CYS A 213 -18.36 15.69 3.55
C CYS A 213 -19.33 15.05 2.54
N ASN A 214 -20.62 15.07 2.83
CA ASN A 214 -21.65 14.55 1.92
C ASN A 214 -21.71 15.37 0.62
N ALA A 215 -21.64 16.69 0.69
CA ALA A 215 -21.60 17.56 -0.49
C ALA A 215 -20.36 17.29 -1.35
N ALA A 216 -19.17 17.18 -0.73
CA ALA A 216 -17.94 16.84 -1.42
C ALA A 216 -18.02 15.44 -2.08
N THR A 217 -18.63 14.47 -1.40
CA THR A 217 -18.85 13.13 -1.95
C THR A 217 -19.77 13.16 -3.17
N GLN A 218 -20.85 13.96 -3.14
CA GLN A 218 -21.73 14.13 -4.29
C GLN A 218 -21.02 14.80 -5.46
N ALA A 219 -20.23 15.85 -5.20
CA ALA A 219 -19.42 16.51 -6.22
C ALA A 219 -18.41 15.55 -6.85
N SER A 220 -17.76 14.71 -6.05
CA SER A 220 -16.84 13.67 -6.53
C SER A 220 -17.55 12.66 -7.42
N LYS A 221 -18.73 12.15 -7.03
CA LYS A 221 -19.53 11.24 -7.86
C LYS A 221 -19.93 11.87 -9.19
N ALA A 222 -20.32 13.14 -9.19
CA ALA A 222 -20.65 13.87 -10.41
C ALA A 222 -19.43 14.00 -11.34
N ALA A 223 -18.25 14.30 -10.78
CA ALA A 223 -17.00 14.34 -11.54
C ALA A 223 -16.62 12.97 -12.13
N THR A 224 -16.80 11.89 -11.37
CA THR A 224 -16.59 10.52 -11.87
C THR A 224 -17.52 10.21 -13.04
N GLY A 225 -18.81 10.50 -12.94
CA GLY A 225 -19.76 10.28 -14.04
C GLY A 225 -19.44 11.10 -15.29
N ALA A 226 -18.96 12.34 -15.12
CA ALA A 226 -18.49 13.17 -16.23
C ALA A 226 -17.25 12.56 -16.91
N ALA A 227 -16.30 12.02 -16.13
CA ALA A 227 -15.10 11.36 -16.65
C ALA A 227 -15.43 10.05 -17.40
N GLU A 228 -16.37 9.26 -16.89
CA GLU A 228 -16.89 8.06 -17.55
C GLU A 228 -17.52 8.41 -18.90
N THR A 229 -18.38 9.43 -18.92
CA THR A 229 -19.01 9.94 -20.15
C THR A 229 -17.96 10.41 -21.18
N ALA A 230 -16.94 11.16 -20.73
CA ALA A 230 -15.85 11.60 -21.59
C ALA A 230 -15.05 10.42 -22.17
N THR A 231 -14.81 9.39 -21.35
CA THR A 231 -14.13 8.16 -21.77
C THR A 231 -14.93 7.41 -22.83
N GLU A 232 -16.24 7.29 -22.65
CA GLU A 232 -17.13 6.65 -23.62
C GLU A 232 -17.18 7.43 -24.94
N ASN A 233 -17.31 8.76 -24.87
CA ASN A 233 -17.24 9.61 -26.06
C ASN A 233 -15.92 9.46 -26.81
N ALA A 234 -14.78 9.36 -26.11
CA ALA A 234 -13.47 9.14 -26.72
C ALA A 234 -13.39 7.77 -27.41
N ARG A 235 -13.94 6.70 -26.81
CA ARG A 235 -14.01 5.37 -27.42
C ARG A 235 -14.87 5.35 -28.68
N ASN A 236 -16.02 6.02 -28.63
CA ASN A 236 -16.93 6.13 -29.77
C ASN A 236 -16.26 6.89 -30.93
N ALA A 237 -15.58 8.00 -30.63
CA ALA A 237 -14.81 8.74 -31.63
C ALA A 237 -13.68 7.89 -32.24
N ALA A 238 -12.91 7.17 -31.42
CA ALA A 238 -11.85 6.28 -31.91
C ALA A 238 -12.38 5.16 -32.81
N THR A 239 -13.53 4.59 -32.45
CA THR A 239 -14.20 3.55 -33.25
C THR A 239 -14.65 4.11 -34.61
N ALA A 240 -15.25 5.30 -34.63
CA ALA A 240 -15.63 5.97 -35.87
C ALA A 240 -14.41 6.27 -36.76
N THR A 241 -13.32 6.80 -36.18
CA THR A 241 -12.08 7.06 -36.93
C THR A 241 -11.47 5.79 -37.52
N ASN A 242 -11.50 4.66 -36.79
CA ASN A 242 -11.01 3.39 -37.31
C ASN A 242 -11.87 2.88 -38.46
N ALA A 243 -13.20 2.98 -38.36
CA ALA A 243 -14.11 2.61 -39.44
C ALA A 243 -13.89 3.46 -40.71
N GLU A 244 -13.66 4.77 -40.56
CA GLU A 244 -13.33 5.65 -41.69
C GLU A 244 -11.98 5.28 -42.33
N ARG A 245 -10.97 4.93 -41.52
CA ARG A 245 -9.68 4.44 -42.02
C ARG A 245 -9.82 3.15 -42.81
N GLU A 246 -10.61 2.20 -42.33
CA GLU A 246 -10.89 0.95 -43.03
C GLU A 246 -11.59 1.19 -44.37
N LEU A 247 -12.60 2.07 -44.40
CA LEU A 247 -13.27 2.46 -45.66
C LEU A 247 -12.32 3.14 -46.65
N THR A 248 -11.44 4.00 -46.15
CA THR A 248 -10.43 4.67 -46.97
C THR A 248 -9.45 3.66 -47.55
N GLU A 249 -8.99 2.71 -46.76
CA GLU A 249 -8.07 1.66 -47.19
C GLU A 249 -8.72 0.69 -48.20
N GLN A 250 -9.98 0.30 -47.97
CA GLN A 250 -10.75 -0.47 -48.97
C GLN A 250 -10.91 0.29 -50.28
N SER A 251 -11.16 1.60 -50.22
CA SER A 251 -11.27 2.45 -51.41
C SER A 251 -9.93 2.53 -52.14
N ARG A 252 -8.81 2.67 -51.41
CA ARG A 252 -7.44 2.65 -51.97
C ARG A 252 -7.15 1.34 -52.70
N GLN A 253 -7.44 0.20 -52.07
CA GLN A 253 -7.25 -1.12 -52.69
C GLN A 253 -8.10 -1.30 -53.96
N ARG A 254 -9.34 -0.80 -53.96
CA ARG A 254 -10.19 -0.82 -55.15
C ARG A 254 -9.60 0.01 -56.28
N LEU A 255 -9.05 1.19 -55.98
CA LEU A 255 -8.36 2.05 -56.95
C LEU A 255 -7.07 1.40 -57.49
N GLU A 256 -6.28 0.76 -56.63
CA GLU A 256 -5.06 0.05 -57.05
C GLU A 256 -5.35 -1.14 -57.98
N ALA A 257 -6.51 -1.80 -57.84
CA ALA A 257 -6.92 -2.89 -58.73
C ALA A 257 -7.48 -2.42 -60.10
N VAL A 258 -7.72 -1.12 -60.29
CA VAL A 258 -8.21 -0.56 -61.57
C VAL A 258 -7.21 -0.72 -62.72
N PRO A 259 -5.91 -0.34 -62.60
CA PRO A 259 -4.95 -0.51 -63.68
C PRO A 259 -4.81 -1.97 -64.14
N ASP A 260 -4.72 -2.93 -63.22
CA ASP A 260 -4.63 -4.36 -63.56
C ASP A 260 -5.86 -4.84 -64.36
N ARG A 261 -7.06 -4.36 -63.98
CA ARG A 261 -8.29 -4.62 -64.73
C ARG A 261 -8.33 -3.92 -66.08
N ALA A 262 -7.82 -2.69 -66.16
CA ALA A 262 -7.76 -1.94 -67.41
C ALA A 262 -6.79 -2.59 -68.42
N GLU A 263 -5.65 -3.11 -67.94
CA GLU A 263 -4.69 -3.82 -68.78
C GLU A 263 -5.27 -5.12 -69.36
N GLN A 264 -6.04 -5.87 -68.57
CA GLN A 264 -6.75 -7.08 -69.05
C GLN A 264 -7.79 -6.78 -70.14
N VAL A 265 -8.46 -5.61 -70.07
CA VAL A 265 -9.46 -5.19 -71.07
C VAL A 265 -8.81 -4.56 -72.31
N ALA A 266 -7.61 -3.99 -72.17
CA ALA A 266 -6.86 -3.38 -73.27
C ALA A 266 -6.13 -4.38 -74.18
N ALA A 267 -6.06 -5.67 -73.80
CA ALA A 267 -5.50 -6.71 -74.65
C ALA A 267 -6.32 -6.84 -75.96
N PRO A 268 -5.69 -6.80 -77.15
CA PRO A 268 -6.39 -6.93 -78.43
C PRO A 268 -7.25 -8.19 -78.48
N ILE A 269 -8.53 -8.04 -78.84
CA ILE A 269 -9.46 -9.16 -78.97
C ILE A 269 -9.00 -10.05 -80.13
N PRO A 270 -8.88 -11.37 -79.95
CA PRO A 270 -8.58 -12.29 -81.04
C PRO A 270 -9.59 -12.16 -82.19
N ASP A 271 -9.09 -12.08 -83.42
CA ASP A 271 -9.88 -12.01 -84.66
C ASP A 271 -9.70 -13.25 -85.55
N GLY A 272 -8.74 -14.12 -85.23
CA GLY A 272 -8.51 -15.36 -85.97
C GLY A 272 -7.45 -16.27 -85.35
N LEU A 273 -7.32 -17.45 -85.93
CA LEU A 273 -6.31 -18.44 -85.57
C LEU A 273 -5.62 -18.96 -86.84
N ARG A 274 -4.29 -18.94 -86.85
CA ARG A 274 -3.49 -19.58 -87.89
C ARG A 274 -2.84 -20.83 -87.34
N VAL A 275 -3.17 -21.98 -87.92
CA VAL A 275 -2.59 -23.28 -87.54
C VAL A 275 -1.77 -23.85 -88.68
N ILE A 276 -0.58 -24.33 -88.36
CA ILE A 276 0.32 -25.03 -89.28
C ILE A 276 0.58 -26.41 -88.68
N SER A 277 0.24 -27.45 -89.42
CA SER A 277 0.35 -28.83 -88.96
C SER A 277 1.12 -29.72 -89.93
N PRO A 278 1.83 -30.74 -89.43
CA PRO A 278 2.43 -31.78 -90.26
C PRO A 278 1.31 -32.69 -90.80
N GLY A 279 1.14 -32.78 -92.12
CA GLY A 279 0.06 -33.58 -92.71
C GLY A 279 0.21 -35.10 -92.50
N VAL A 280 1.46 -35.58 -92.44
CA VAL A 280 1.78 -37.00 -92.22
C VAL A 280 2.97 -37.08 -91.25
N VAL A 281 2.86 -37.96 -90.26
CA VAL A 281 3.92 -38.24 -89.28
C VAL A 281 4.25 -39.73 -89.33
N THR A 282 5.52 -40.06 -89.54
CA THR A 282 5.98 -41.45 -89.60
C THR A 282 6.30 -41.94 -88.20
N LEU A 283 5.77 -43.11 -87.82
CA LEU A 283 6.04 -43.74 -86.53
C LEU A 283 7.52 -44.13 -86.41
N GLY A 284 8.15 -43.77 -85.28
CA GLY A 284 9.57 -44.07 -85.03
C GLY A 284 10.55 -43.07 -85.67
N ASN A 285 10.06 -42.00 -86.31
CA ASN A 285 10.90 -40.90 -86.76
C ASN A 285 11.52 -40.15 -85.56
N ASP A 286 12.83 -39.91 -85.60
CA ASP A 286 13.58 -39.24 -84.54
C ASP A 286 13.46 -37.71 -84.58
N VAL A 287 13.04 -37.15 -85.73
CA VAL A 287 12.81 -35.71 -85.90
C VAL A 287 11.44 -35.30 -85.33
N PRO A 288 11.37 -34.49 -84.25
CA PRO A 288 10.10 -34.08 -83.64
C PRO A 288 9.28 -33.19 -84.57
N GLN A 289 7.97 -33.46 -84.62
CA GLN A 289 7.01 -32.66 -85.40
C GLN A 289 6.14 -31.83 -84.45
N TYR A 290 5.72 -30.64 -84.89
CA TYR A 290 4.95 -29.70 -84.07
C TYR A 290 3.73 -29.16 -84.83
N ILE A 291 2.61 -29.02 -84.16
CA ILE A 291 1.52 -28.16 -84.58
C ILE A 291 1.81 -26.76 -84.05
N ARG A 292 1.98 -25.79 -84.95
CA ARG A 292 2.23 -24.40 -84.59
C ARG A 292 0.95 -23.59 -84.78
N ALA A 293 0.48 -22.99 -83.69
CA ALA A 293 -0.68 -22.12 -83.69
C ALA A 293 -0.27 -20.68 -83.37
N ARG A 294 -0.83 -19.71 -84.06
CA ARG A 294 -0.71 -18.28 -83.72
C ARG A 294 -2.09 -17.64 -83.71
N VAL A 295 -2.40 -16.96 -82.62
CA VAL A 295 -3.62 -16.17 -82.47
C VAL A 295 -3.40 -14.83 -83.16
N LEU A 296 -4.37 -14.40 -83.96
CA LEU A 296 -4.34 -13.10 -84.63
C LEU A 296 -5.24 -12.12 -83.87
N PRO A 297 -4.86 -10.82 -83.79
CA PRO A 297 -3.58 -10.25 -84.21
C PRO A 297 -2.42 -10.65 -83.27
N ALA A 298 -1.16 -10.44 -83.68
CA ALA A 298 0.01 -10.85 -82.88
C ALA A 298 0.11 -10.20 -81.49
N GLY A 299 -0.57 -9.06 -81.29
CA GLY A 299 -0.69 -8.40 -79.98
C GLY A 299 -1.73 -9.02 -79.04
N ALA A 300 -2.59 -9.92 -79.53
CA ALA A 300 -3.50 -10.69 -78.69
C ALA A 300 -2.74 -11.76 -77.90
N LEU A 301 -3.31 -12.20 -76.77
CA LEU A 301 -2.74 -13.27 -75.96
C LEU A 301 -2.64 -14.58 -76.76
N GLN A 302 -1.44 -15.16 -76.81
CA GLN A 302 -1.08 -16.29 -77.68
C GLN A 302 -1.32 -17.67 -77.05
N ASN A 303 -2.06 -17.73 -75.94
CA ASN A 303 -2.29 -18.97 -75.21
C ASN A 303 -3.26 -19.88 -75.97
N VAL A 304 -2.78 -21.07 -76.36
CA VAL A 304 -3.52 -22.06 -77.15
C VAL A 304 -3.50 -23.40 -76.44
N ILE A 305 -4.63 -24.10 -76.48
CA ILE A 305 -4.83 -25.44 -75.92
C ILE A 305 -4.92 -26.44 -77.07
N PHE A 306 -4.19 -27.54 -76.96
CA PHE A 306 -4.28 -28.68 -77.89
C PHE A 306 -5.06 -29.82 -77.25
N GLN A 307 -6.06 -30.34 -77.94
CA GLN A 307 -6.83 -31.52 -77.52
C GLN A 307 -6.80 -32.56 -78.64
N ALA A 308 -6.15 -33.69 -78.40
CA ALA A 308 -6.02 -34.76 -79.37
C ALA A 308 -7.07 -35.88 -79.14
N PHE A 309 -7.67 -36.35 -80.23
CA PHE A 309 -8.70 -37.38 -80.27
C PHE A 309 -8.31 -38.49 -81.26
N GLY A 310 -8.86 -39.69 -81.08
CA GLY A 310 -8.63 -40.85 -81.97
C GLY A 310 -7.44 -41.74 -81.58
N GLY A 311 -6.56 -41.28 -80.68
CA GLY A 311 -5.54 -42.13 -80.02
C GLY A 311 -4.41 -42.65 -80.91
N ALA A 312 -4.24 -42.13 -82.13
CA ALA A 312 -3.09 -42.43 -82.99
C ALA A 312 -1.86 -41.58 -82.62
N ALA A 313 -2.07 -40.34 -82.15
CA ALA A 313 -1.05 -39.44 -81.65
C ALA A 313 -1.59 -38.57 -80.50
N GLY A 314 -0.70 -38.16 -79.59
CA GLY A 314 -0.94 -37.12 -78.60
C GLY A 314 -0.26 -35.81 -79.00
N VAL A 315 -0.63 -34.71 -78.34
CA VAL A 315 0.00 -33.40 -78.52
C VAL A 315 0.31 -32.79 -77.16
N GLU A 316 1.55 -32.39 -76.94
CA GLU A 316 1.99 -31.71 -75.71
C GLU A 316 1.53 -30.24 -75.68
N PRO A 317 1.52 -29.56 -74.51
CA PRO A 317 1.06 -28.18 -74.40
C PRO A 317 1.82 -27.17 -75.28
N ASP A 318 3.05 -27.47 -75.68
CA ASP A 318 3.86 -26.66 -76.60
C ASP A 318 3.56 -26.92 -78.09
N GLY A 319 2.66 -27.86 -78.40
CA GLY A 319 2.28 -28.28 -79.74
C GLY A 319 3.07 -29.44 -80.31
N ARG A 320 3.99 -30.07 -79.55
CA ARG A 320 4.76 -31.23 -80.03
C ARG A 320 3.86 -32.45 -80.23
N VAL A 321 4.01 -33.13 -81.38
CA VAL A 321 3.24 -34.33 -81.73
C VAL A 321 3.97 -35.58 -81.26
N LEU A 322 3.26 -36.43 -80.53
CA LEU A 322 3.71 -37.73 -80.03
C LEU A 322 2.98 -38.87 -80.76
N PRO A 323 3.56 -39.49 -81.80
CA PRO A 323 2.92 -40.60 -82.50
C PRO A 323 2.97 -41.89 -81.66
N PHE A 324 1.83 -42.55 -81.48
CA PHE A 324 1.73 -43.79 -80.68
C PHE A 324 1.51 -45.03 -81.53
N ARG A 325 0.66 -44.95 -82.55
CA ARG A 325 0.31 -46.07 -83.43
C ARG A 325 -0.14 -45.57 -84.81
N PRO A 326 0.01 -46.37 -85.87
CA PRO A 326 -0.51 -46.00 -87.18
C PRO A 326 -2.03 -45.78 -87.14
N GLY A 327 -2.51 -44.72 -87.79
CA GLY A 327 -3.90 -44.31 -87.75
C GLY A 327 -4.07 -42.80 -87.93
N VAL A 328 -5.29 -42.31 -87.73
CA VAL A 328 -5.61 -40.88 -87.82
C VAL A 328 -5.95 -40.36 -86.43
N ALA A 329 -5.34 -39.24 -86.04
CA ALA A 329 -5.72 -38.47 -84.87
C ALA A 329 -6.27 -37.10 -85.31
N GLN A 330 -7.30 -36.61 -84.63
CA GLN A 330 -7.78 -35.25 -84.82
C GLN A 330 -7.30 -34.40 -83.65
N VAL A 331 -6.81 -33.19 -83.93
CA VAL A 331 -6.36 -32.27 -82.90
C VAL A 331 -7.14 -30.99 -83.00
N HIS A 332 -7.88 -30.64 -81.94
CA HIS A 332 -8.46 -29.32 -81.78
C HIS A 332 -7.39 -28.36 -81.24
N VAL A 333 -7.23 -27.25 -81.94
CA VAL A 333 -6.34 -26.16 -81.58
C VAL A 333 -7.21 -24.99 -81.16
N ILE A 334 -7.23 -24.68 -79.86
CA ILE A 334 -8.23 -23.82 -79.25
C ILE A 334 -7.54 -22.62 -78.57
N PRO A 335 -7.72 -21.38 -79.07
CA PRO A 335 -7.21 -20.20 -78.40
C PRO A 335 -8.06 -19.84 -77.19
N THR A 336 -7.40 -19.49 -76.07
CA THR A 336 -8.07 -19.28 -74.76
C THR A 336 -9.00 -18.06 -74.71
N LEU A 337 -8.70 -16.97 -75.42
CA LEU A 337 -9.55 -15.76 -75.50
C LEU A 337 -10.35 -15.66 -76.81
N GLY A 338 -10.57 -16.78 -77.50
CA GLY A 338 -11.23 -16.76 -78.79
C GLY A 338 -11.67 -18.15 -79.23
N THR A 339 -12.23 -18.95 -78.33
CA THR A 339 -12.58 -20.36 -78.57
C THR A 339 -13.39 -20.57 -79.85
N ARG A 340 -14.19 -19.59 -80.28
CA ARG A 340 -14.91 -19.57 -81.56
C ARG A 340 -14.03 -19.74 -82.81
N PHE A 341 -12.75 -19.40 -82.74
CA PHE A 341 -11.78 -19.52 -83.84
C PHE A 341 -10.98 -20.83 -83.81
N TYR A 342 -11.42 -21.82 -83.03
CA TYR A 342 -10.74 -23.11 -82.98
C TYR A 342 -10.62 -23.73 -84.39
N GLN A 343 -9.52 -24.43 -84.62
CA GLN A 343 -9.34 -25.21 -85.84
C GLN A 343 -9.11 -26.67 -85.50
N THR A 344 -9.60 -27.55 -86.36
CA THR A 344 -9.37 -28.99 -86.26
C THR A 344 -8.39 -29.40 -87.33
N VAL A 345 -7.32 -30.06 -86.90
CA VAL A 345 -6.27 -30.58 -87.75
C VAL A 345 -6.35 -32.10 -87.77
N GLU A 346 -6.24 -32.71 -88.95
CA GLU A 346 -6.02 -34.14 -89.09
C GLU A 346 -4.51 -34.44 -89.07
N LEU A 347 -4.09 -35.32 -88.16
CA LEU A 347 -2.74 -35.88 -88.10
C LEU A 347 -2.80 -37.35 -88.51
N ARG A 348 -2.16 -37.68 -89.63
CA ARG A 348 -2.05 -39.07 -90.08
C ARG A 348 -0.72 -39.67 -89.63
N VAL A 349 -0.78 -40.65 -88.73
CA VAL A 349 0.37 -41.46 -88.33
C VAL A 349 0.49 -42.66 -89.25
N VAL A 350 1.61 -42.79 -89.96
CA VAL A 350 1.88 -43.92 -90.85
C VAL A 350 2.98 -44.81 -90.29
N ALA A 351 2.89 -46.11 -90.56
CA ALA A 351 4.01 -47.02 -90.30
C ALA A 351 5.19 -46.65 -91.22
N PRO A 352 6.45 -46.83 -90.76
CA PRO A 352 7.60 -46.63 -91.62
C PRO A 352 7.49 -47.57 -92.83
N SER A 353 7.60 -46.99 -94.03
CA SER A 353 7.44 -47.74 -95.27
C SER A 353 8.74 -47.77 -96.06
N LEU A 354 8.98 -48.88 -96.74
CA LEU A 354 10.08 -49.04 -97.67
C LEU A 354 9.53 -49.04 -99.09
N ARG A 355 9.99 -48.10 -99.91
CA ARG A 355 9.69 -48.10 -101.34
C ARG A 355 10.70 -48.94 -102.11
N LEU A 356 10.20 -49.70 -103.07
CA LEU A 356 11.03 -50.37 -104.06
C LEU A 356 11.41 -49.38 -105.18
N ALA A 357 12.65 -49.51 -105.69
CA ALA A 357 13.09 -48.82 -106.90
C ALA A 357 12.69 -49.60 -108.17
N ALA A 358 12.61 -50.93 -108.08
CA ALA A 358 12.13 -51.87 -109.09
C ALA A 358 11.65 -53.16 -108.39
N PRO A 359 10.92 -54.08 -109.05
CA PRO A 359 10.55 -55.36 -108.45
C PRO A 359 11.77 -56.09 -107.88
N GLY A 360 11.80 -56.33 -106.57
CA GLY A 360 12.93 -56.97 -105.88
C GLY A 360 14.11 -56.06 -105.51
N ALA A 361 14.08 -54.76 -105.81
CA ALA A 361 15.15 -53.82 -105.48
C ALA A 361 14.65 -52.70 -104.54
N LEU A 362 15.22 -52.60 -103.33
CA LEU A 362 14.94 -51.54 -102.38
C LEU A 362 15.49 -50.19 -102.86
N ARG A 363 14.74 -49.12 -102.59
CA ARG A 363 15.21 -47.76 -102.88
C ARG A 363 16.23 -47.32 -101.82
N LEU A 364 17.44 -47.04 -102.26
CA LEU A 364 18.51 -46.52 -101.43
C LEU A 364 18.65 -44.99 -101.62
N ASP A 365 19.22 -44.31 -100.62
CA ASP A 365 19.65 -42.92 -100.77
C ASP A 365 20.97 -42.82 -101.55
N SER A 366 21.47 -41.60 -101.76
CA SER A 366 22.73 -41.36 -102.49
C SER A 366 23.97 -41.89 -101.78
N ALA A 367 23.86 -42.30 -100.50
CA ALA A 367 24.93 -42.91 -99.71
C ALA A 367 24.79 -44.44 -99.61
N GLY A 368 23.80 -45.04 -100.27
CA GLY A 368 23.56 -46.48 -100.25
C GLY A 368 22.80 -46.98 -99.02
N ASN A 369 22.27 -46.09 -98.18
CA ASN A 369 21.44 -46.48 -97.04
C ASN A 369 20.00 -46.74 -97.46
N ILE A 370 19.30 -47.57 -96.68
CA ILE A 370 17.88 -47.82 -96.87
C ILE A 370 17.11 -46.52 -96.64
N ARG A 371 16.37 -46.07 -97.66
CA ARG A 371 15.52 -44.87 -97.55
C ARG A 371 14.14 -45.25 -97.01
N LEU A 372 13.87 -44.90 -95.77
CA LEU A 372 12.54 -44.95 -95.16
C LEU A 372 11.71 -43.77 -95.66
N THR A 373 10.44 -44.02 -96.03
CA THR A 373 9.45 -42.99 -96.39
C THR A 373 8.26 -43.00 -95.45
#